data_AF-A0AAU3A105-F1
#
_entry.id   AF-A0AAU3A105-F1
#
_cell.length_a   1.000
_cell.length_b   1.000
_cell.length_c   1.000
_cell.angle_alpha   90.00
_cell.angle_beta   90.00
_cell.angle_gamma   90.00
#
_symmetry.space_group_name_H-M   'P 1'
#
loop_
_entity.id
_entity.type
_entity.pdbx_description
1 polymer ?
#
loop_
_entity_poly.entity_id
_entity_poly.type
_entity_poly.pdbx_seq_one_letter_code
_entity_poly.pdbx_strand_id
1 'polypeptide(L)'
;MNSLTPHRPGRRASRILAAAAGFATVGALVAALPANATQDRHHGGKGGRTVDVQLLSFNDFHGNLEPPAGSSGQVTENLPDGTTRKVDAGGVEYLATSLRTARKSHPYSVTAAAGDLIGASPLLSGLFHDEPTVEAMNKLDLDVTSVGNHEFDEGATELARMQNGGCHPKDGCFEDGKKFRGADYPYLAANVTDEKTGKPILAPYWVWKHNGVKIGFIGVTLEGTPDIVSADGVKGLKFHDEIETVNKYAKILDRQGVKSIVTLIHEGGVPASGSYNYDCDSPSGGAGISGPIVDIAKGISPKVDALVTGHTHNAYVCTIPDPSGKPRMVTSASSYGKLYTDTTLTYDRRTKDIVRTSVKSANHVVSRTQPKAADMTALIGRWNKLAAPVAGQPVGYISADIPGRGAASPEEPLGDLIADAQLAHGKTLDPKTSLALMNPGGVRSDLVYKASGSEGDGVVTYGEGFTVQPFSNTVNLADLTGAQVITALQQQVSGSNEASPKILQPSAGLTYTLDMTKTGAARVVVDSIRLNGTAIDPAATYRVAMNSFLAGGGDGFAALGQGKNPLVGSDDLKAFNDYLTANSSAASPIAPPKADRITIVK
;
A
#
# COMPACT_ATOMS: atom_id res chain seq x y z
N MET A 1 55.65 -2.64 -17.42
CA MET A 1 56.41 -1.52 -18.03
C MET A 1 56.33 -1.68 -19.54
N ASN A 2 55.75 -0.67 -20.20
CA ASN A 2 55.78 -0.24 -21.61
C ASN A 2 55.82 -1.30 -22.73
N SER A 3 55.06 -1.28 -23.83
CA SER A 3 53.99 -0.48 -24.46
C SER A 3 54.26 -0.55 -25.97
N LEU A 4 53.20 -0.49 -26.77
CA LEU A 4 53.15 0.01 -28.17
C LEU A 4 53.39 -0.98 -29.34
N THR A 5 52.28 -1.20 -30.05
CA THR A 5 52.12 -1.46 -31.49
C THR A 5 52.86 -0.45 -32.38
N PRO A 6 53.10 -0.75 -33.68
CA PRO A 6 52.24 -0.12 -34.71
C PRO A 6 51.99 -0.95 -36.00
N HIS A 7 51.17 -0.33 -36.86
CA HIS A 7 50.48 -0.73 -38.09
C HIS A 7 51.28 -1.24 -39.32
N ARG A 8 50.61 -2.14 -40.10
CA ARG A 8 50.29 -2.22 -41.58
C ARG A 8 51.13 -1.39 -42.59
N PRO A 9 51.12 -1.64 -43.93
CA PRO A 9 50.15 -2.39 -44.78
C PRO A 9 50.79 -3.21 -45.96
N GLY A 10 49.98 -3.76 -46.88
CA GLY A 10 50.41 -3.94 -48.29
C GLY A 10 49.91 -5.16 -49.07
N ARG A 11 48.91 -4.94 -49.93
CA ARG A 11 48.39 -5.80 -51.04
C ARG A 11 49.49 -6.09 -52.10
N ARG A 12 49.49 -7.07 -53.03
CA ARG A 12 48.43 -7.58 -53.95
C ARG A 12 49.02 -8.67 -54.89
N ALA A 13 48.15 -9.59 -55.36
CA ALA A 13 48.10 -10.25 -56.69
C ALA A 13 49.25 -11.26 -57.06
N SER A 14 49.07 -12.37 -57.78
CA SER A 14 48.21 -12.66 -58.94
C SER A 14 48.19 -14.17 -59.26
N ARG A 15 47.06 -14.68 -59.81
CA ARG A 15 46.87 -15.51 -61.05
C ARG A 15 47.64 -16.84 -61.21
N ILE A 16 47.24 -17.92 -61.90
CA ILE A 16 46.09 -18.44 -62.70
C ILE A 16 46.53 -19.89 -63.06
N LEU A 17 45.58 -20.83 -63.28
CA LEU A 17 45.59 -22.01 -64.21
C LEU A 17 44.83 -23.18 -63.53
N ALA A 18 44.11 -24.11 -64.18
CA ALA A 18 43.15 -24.20 -65.29
C ALA A 18 42.92 -25.73 -65.51
N ALA A 19 41.76 -26.10 -66.09
CA ALA A 19 41.40 -27.43 -66.66
C ALA A 19 40.97 -28.54 -65.65
N ALA A 20 39.96 -29.40 -65.86
CA ALA A 20 39.05 -29.65 -66.98
C ALA A 20 37.76 -30.38 -66.49
N ALA A 21 36.76 -30.45 -67.39
CA ALA A 21 35.44 -31.09 -67.35
C ALA A 21 35.38 -32.52 -66.75
N GLY A 22 34.27 -33.08 -66.29
CA GLY A 22 32.84 -32.72 -66.31
C GLY A 22 32.03 -34.03 -66.36
N PHE A 23 31.02 -34.20 -65.51
CA PHE A 23 29.77 -34.95 -65.76
C PHE A 23 28.80 -34.69 -64.60
N ALA A 24 27.56 -34.38 -64.95
CA ALA A 24 26.51 -33.90 -64.07
C ALA A 24 25.74 -35.04 -63.40
N THR A 25 25.29 -34.83 -62.16
CA THR A 25 23.97 -35.28 -61.68
C THR A 25 23.56 -34.49 -60.43
N VAL A 26 22.26 -34.22 -60.37
CA VAL A 26 21.56 -33.20 -59.58
C VAL A 26 21.29 -33.65 -58.15
N GLY A 27 21.45 -32.73 -57.18
CA GLY A 27 21.00 -32.92 -55.79
C GLY A 27 21.56 -31.85 -54.84
N ALA A 28 21.16 -30.59 -55.02
CA ALA A 28 21.68 -29.46 -54.26
C ALA A 28 21.10 -29.40 -52.83
N LEU A 29 21.99 -29.52 -51.84
CA LEU A 29 21.81 -28.95 -50.50
C LEU A 29 21.79 -27.42 -50.63
N VAL A 30 20.76 -26.77 -50.09
CA VAL A 30 20.68 -25.31 -49.97
C VAL A 30 21.37 -24.88 -48.68
N ALA A 31 22.53 -24.25 -48.81
CA ALA A 31 23.13 -23.40 -47.78
C ALA A 31 23.07 -21.93 -48.23
N ALA A 32 22.79 -21.08 -47.26
CA ALA A 32 22.32 -19.70 -47.38
C ALA A 32 23.28 -18.70 -48.05
N LEU A 33 22.69 -17.64 -48.61
CA LEU A 33 22.86 -16.19 -48.29
C LEU A 33 22.40 -15.33 -49.52
N PRO A 34 22.32 -13.99 -49.41
CA PRO A 34 21.16 -13.19 -48.99
C PRO A 34 20.54 -12.42 -50.18
N ALA A 35 19.26 -12.07 -50.13
CA ALA A 35 18.67 -11.16 -51.13
C ALA A 35 17.74 -10.13 -50.50
N ASN A 36 18.01 -8.89 -50.91
CA ASN A 36 17.42 -7.63 -50.53
C ASN A 36 15.88 -7.60 -50.44
N ALA A 37 15.44 -6.81 -49.45
CA ALA A 37 14.35 -5.85 -49.50
C ALA A 37 13.48 -5.88 -50.76
N THR A 38 12.30 -6.48 -50.62
CA THR A 38 11.15 -6.16 -51.48
C THR A 38 10.14 -5.42 -50.63
N GLN A 39 9.75 -4.25 -51.14
CA GLN A 39 8.66 -3.43 -50.63
C GLN A 39 7.38 -4.28 -50.64
N ASP A 40 6.87 -4.62 -49.46
CA ASP A 40 5.51 -5.12 -49.36
C ASP A 40 4.55 -3.95 -49.56
N ARG A 41 3.88 -4.03 -50.71
CA ARG A 41 2.76 -3.19 -51.08
C ARG A 41 1.68 -3.30 -50.00
N HIS A 42 1.23 -2.14 -49.54
CA HIS A 42 0.02 -1.96 -48.76
C HIS A 42 -1.18 -2.64 -49.43
N HIS A 43 -1.49 -3.85 -48.98
CA HIS A 43 -2.84 -4.41 -49.07
C HIS A 43 -3.54 -4.11 -47.75
N GLY A 44 -4.68 -3.40 -47.82
CA GLY A 44 -5.52 -3.05 -46.66
C GLY A 44 -5.92 -4.28 -45.86
N GLY A 45 -5.24 -4.50 -44.74
CA GLY A 45 -5.43 -5.64 -43.85
C GLY A 45 -6.45 -5.33 -42.76
N LYS A 46 -7.48 -6.17 -42.67
CA LYS A 46 -8.37 -6.30 -41.49
C LYS A 46 -7.52 -6.35 -40.21
N GLY A 47 -7.91 -5.58 -39.18
CA GLY A 47 -7.18 -5.52 -37.91
C GLY A 47 -6.83 -6.90 -37.34
N GLY A 48 -5.64 -7.02 -36.75
CA GLY A 48 -5.11 -8.28 -36.22
C GLY A 48 -6.07 -9.02 -35.29
N ARG A 49 -5.94 -10.36 -35.23
CA ARG A 49 -6.82 -11.24 -34.43
C ARG A 49 -6.83 -10.86 -32.94
N THR A 50 -5.69 -10.44 -32.42
CA THR A 50 -5.54 -9.99 -31.04
C THR A 50 -5.23 -8.50 -31.00
N VAL A 51 -5.53 -7.89 -29.86
CA VAL A 51 -5.09 -6.54 -29.50
C VAL A 51 -4.65 -6.57 -28.05
N ASP A 52 -3.53 -5.93 -27.77
CA ASP A 52 -3.06 -5.79 -26.40
C ASP A 52 -3.72 -4.58 -25.74
N VAL A 53 -4.28 -4.81 -24.56
CA VAL A 53 -4.84 -3.76 -23.70
C VAL A 53 -3.95 -3.62 -22.48
N GLN A 54 -3.41 -2.43 -22.28
CA GLN A 54 -2.65 -2.09 -21.09
C GLN A 54 -3.63 -1.81 -19.95
N LEU A 55 -3.49 -2.55 -18.85
CA LEU A 55 -4.13 -2.28 -17.57
C LEU A 55 -3.05 -1.77 -16.62
N LEU A 56 -3.05 -0.46 -16.38
CA LEU A 56 -2.27 0.14 -15.31
C LEU A 56 -3.09 0.06 -14.03
N SER A 57 -2.51 -0.44 -12.94
CA SER A 57 -3.26 -0.57 -11.70
C SER A 57 -2.46 -0.31 -10.44
N PHE A 58 -3.16 0.11 -9.39
CA PHE A 58 -2.62 0.36 -8.05
C PHE A 58 -3.71 0.24 -6.99
N ASN A 59 -3.34 0.32 -5.73
CA ASN A 59 -4.21 0.08 -4.58
C ASN A 59 -3.63 0.79 -3.35
N ASP A 60 -4.44 0.95 -2.31
CA ASP A 60 -4.00 1.41 -0.98
C ASP A 60 -3.23 2.74 -1.04
N PHE A 61 -3.71 3.71 -1.82
CA PHE A 61 -3.07 5.02 -1.95
C PHE A 61 -3.20 5.83 -0.66
N HIS A 62 -4.29 5.66 0.11
CA HIS A 62 -4.55 6.34 1.39
C HIS A 62 -4.20 7.82 1.36
N GLY A 63 -4.67 8.55 0.35
CA GLY A 63 -4.43 9.99 0.21
C GLY A 63 -2.97 10.46 0.28
N ASN A 64 -1.98 9.61 -0.03
CA ASN A 64 -0.55 9.95 -0.02
C ASN A 64 -0.16 10.86 -1.20
N LEU A 65 -0.69 12.09 -1.19
CA LEU A 65 -0.41 13.12 -2.18
C LEU A 65 1.07 13.51 -2.17
N GLU A 66 1.60 13.78 -0.99
CA GLU A 66 3.01 14.05 -0.79
C GLU A 66 3.80 12.74 -0.70
N PRO A 67 5.10 12.75 -1.02
CA PRO A 67 5.91 11.54 -0.96
C PRO A 67 5.97 10.98 0.49
N PRO A 68 5.55 9.73 0.74
CA PRO A 68 5.56 9.16 2.10
C PRO A 68 6.95 9.15 2.74
N ALA A 69 7.05 9.30 4.05
CA ALA A 69 8.34 9.36 4.74
C ALA A 69 8.85 7.96 5.19
N GLY A 70 10.16 7.81 5.28
CA GLY A 70 10.87 6.63 5.83
C GLY A 70 10.50 5.29 5.18
N SER A 71 10.35 4.23 5.98
CA SER A 71 9.96 2.88 5.52
C SER A 71 8.72 2.84 4.61
N SER A 72 7.69 3.65 4.91
CA SER A 72 6.48 3.77 4.08
C SER A 72 6.72 4.48 2.74
N GLY A 73 7.86 5.16 2.60
CA GLY A 73 8.35 5.79 1.37
C GLY A 73 9.36 4.96 0.59
N GLN A 74 9.57 3.70 0.93
CA GLN A 74 10.56 2.84 0.30
C GLN A 74 9.97 1.51 -0.17
N VAL A 75 10.55 0.96 -1.24
CA VAL A 75 10.31 -0.41 -1.69
C VAL A 75 11.61 -1.21 -1.67
N THR A 76 11.50 -2.51 -1.39
CA THR A 76 12.64 -3.45 -1.50
C THR A 76 12.66 -4.07 -2.88
N GLU A 77 13.83 -4.08 -3.52
CA GLU A 77 14.09 -4.70 -4.80
C GLU A 77 15.08 -5.85 -4.64
N ASN A 78 14.80 -7.01 -5.23
CA ASN A 78 15.78 -8.07 -5.42
C ASN A 78 16.66 -7.77 -6.64
N LEU A 79 17.97 -7.84 -6.46
CA LEU A 79 18.95 -7.65 -7.52
C LEU A 79 19.38 -9.00 -8.13
N PRO A 80 19.87 -9.04 -9.39
CA PRO A 80 20.30 -10.29 -10.03
C PRO A 80 21.44 -11.03 -9.31
N ASP A 81 22.20 -10.34 -8.46
CA ASP A 81 23.30 -10.91 -7.67
C ASP A 81 22.82 -11.56 -6.35
N GLY A 82 21.50 -11.59 -6.10
CA GLY A 82 20.90 -12.16 -4.89
C GLY A 82 20.84 -11.20 -3.70
N THR A 83 21.34 -9.98 -3.83
CA THR A 83 21.22 -8.95 -2.79
C THR A 83 19.93 -8.14 -2.95
N THR A 84 19.62 -7.29 -1.96
CA THR A 84 18.44 -6.41 -2.01
C THR A 84 18.81 -4.94 -1.94
N ARG A 85 18.03 -4.09 -2.59
CA ARG A 85 18.17 -2.63 -2.56
C ARG A 85 16.88 -1.96 -2.09
N LYS A 86 17.01 -0.88 -1.31
CA LYS A 86 15.90 0.03 -0.99
C LYS A 86 15.83 1.17 -2.00
N VAL A 87 14.63 1.48 -2.49
CA VAL A 87 14.39 2.57 -3.44
C VAL A 87 13.31 3.50 -2.87
N ASP A 88 13.60 4.80 -2.80
CA ASP A 88 12.61 5.80 -2.41
C ASP A 88 11.55 5.96 -3.50
N ALA A 89 10.28 5.79 -3.11
CA ALA A 89 9.17 5.66 -4.05
C ALA A 89 7.88 6.32 -3.54
N GLY A 90 6.99 6.69 -4.46
CA GLY A 90 5.66 7.22 -4.15
C GLY A 90 5.57 8.75 -4.07
N GLY A 91 4.35 9.23 -3.81
CA GLY A 91 3.94 10.62 -3.97
C GLY A 91 3.26 10.86 -5.32
N VAL A 92 2.14 11.59 -5.32
CA VAL A 92 1.25 11.71 -6.48
C VAL A 92 1.89 12.42 -7.67
N GLU A 93 2.83 13.34 -7.42
CA GLU A 93 3.59 14.03 -8.46
C GLU A 93 4.41 13.04 -9.30
N TYR A 94 4.97 12.02 -8.66
CA TYR A 94 5.75 10.99 -9.32
C TYR A 94 4.82 9.95 -9.93
N LEU A 95 3.77 9.53 -9.23
CA LEU A 95 2.79 8.58 -9.77
C LEU A 95 2.17 9.09 -11.07
N ALA A 96 1.80 10.38 -11.12
CA ALA A 96 1.31 11.03 -12.33
C ALA A 96 2.32 10.93 -13.49
N THR A 97 3.60 11.25 -13.25
CA THR A 97 4.65 11.13 -14.27
C THR A 97 4.81 9.68 -14.75
N SER A 98 4.80 8.71 -13.82
CA SER A 98 4.94 7.28 -14.13
C SER A 98 3.78 6.79 -15.00
N LEU A 99 2.53 7.01 -14.58
CA LEU A 99 1.36 6.56 -15.32
C LEU A 99 1.26 7.22 -16.70
N ARG A 100 1.47 8.54 -16.78
CA ARG A 100 1.47 9.27 -18.06
C ARG A 100 2.57 8.79 -19.00
N THR A 101 3.72 8.39 -18.46
CA THR A 101 4.81 7.82 -19.26
C THR A 101 4.47 6.42 -19.73
N ALA A 102 3.93 5.56 -18.85
CA ALA A 102 3.53 4.20 -19.17
C ALA A 102 2.45 4.16 -20.27
N ARG A 103 1.50 5.11 -20.27
CA ARG A 103 0.45 5.21 -21.29
C ARG A 103 0.96 5.61 -22.69
N LYS A 104 2.17 6.17 -22.81
CA LYS A 104 2.69 6.62 -24.12
C LYS A 104 2.75 5.47 -25.10
N SER A 105 2.23 5.69 -26.31
CA SER A 105 2.18 4.69 -27.38
C SER A 105 1.29 3.47 -27.12
N HIS A 106 0.44 3.49 -26.07
CA HIS A 106 -0.55 2.46 -25.77
C HIS A 106 -1.97 2.95 -26.06
N PRO A 107 -2.48 2.80 -27.30
CA PRO A 107 -3.79 3.32 -27.68
C PRO A 107 -4.97 2.60 -26.99
N TYR A 108 -4.73 1.42 -26.43
CA TYR A 108 -5.68 0.68 -25.60
C TYR A 108 -5.11 0.63 -24.18
N SER A 109 -5.33 1.68 -23.40
CA SER A 109 -4.89 1.76 -22.02
C SER A 109 -6.07 2.10 -21.12
N VAL A 110 -6.15 1.43 -19.98
CA VAL A 110 -7.12 1.66 -18.92
C VAL A 110 -6.39 1.65 -17.58
N THR A 111 -6.73 2.57 -16.70
CA THR A 111 -6.15 2.70 -15.37
C THR A 111 -7.19 2.36 -14.33
N ALA A 112 -6.94 1.32 -13.54
CA ALA A 112 -7.87 0.88 -12.50
C ALA A 112 -7.21 0.88 -11.13
N ALA A 113 -8.01 1.00 -10.07
CA ALA A 113 -7.53 0.78 -8.72
C ALA A 113 -8.39 -0.22 -7.94
N ALA A 114 -7.83 -0.77 -6.87
CA ALA A 114 -8.50 -1.77 -6.04
C ALA A 114 -8.76 -1.27 -4.62
N GLY A 115 -9.35 -0.09 -4.45
CA GLY A 115 -9.79 0.44 -3.15
C GLY A 115 -8.69 1.07 -2.29
N ASP A 116 -9.11 1.64 -1.17
CA ASP A 116 -8.34 2.45 -0.22
C ASP A 116 -7.51 3.53 -0.92
N LEU A 117 -8.16 4.24 -1.84
CA LEU A 117 -7.57 5.44 -2.41
C LEU A 117 -7.61 6.58 -1.40
N ILE A 118 -8.67 6.61 -0.60
CA ILE A 118 -8.97 7.60 0.44
C ILE A 118 -9.06 6.92 1.82
N GLY A 119 -9.16 7.71 2.89
CA GLY A 119 -9.21 7.23 4.27
C GLY A 119 -7.85 6.69 4.76
N ALA A 120 -7.68 6.67 6.08
CA ALA A 120 -6.36 6.61 6.74
C ALA A 120 -5.32 7.57 6.09
N SER A 121 -5.79 8.72 5.63
CA SER A 121 -5.01 9.62 4.79
C SER A 121 -4.10 10.55 5.58
N PRO A 122 -2.95 10.95 5.00
CA PRO A 122 -2.15 12.00 5.58
C PRO A 122 -2.87 13.34 5.68
N LEU A 123 -2.35 14.24 6.52
CA LEU A 123 -2.98 15.51 6.89
C LEU A 123 -3.53 16.27 5.69
N LEU A 124 -2.70 16.41 4.65
CA LEU A 124 -3.06 17.17 3.47
C LEU A 124 -4.32 16.65 2.80
N SER A 125 -4.63 15.37 2.91
CA SER A 125 -5.87 14.82 2.38
C SER A 125 -6.95 14.63 3.43
N GLY A 126 -6.60 14.06 4.58
CA GLY A 126 -7.55 13.79 5.66
C GLY A 126 -8.21 15.05 6.21
N LEU A 127 -7.50 16.19 6.25
CA LEU A 127 -8.06 17.47 6.69
C LEU A 127 -9.25 17.93 5.84
N PHE A 128 -9.30 17.49 4.59
CA PHE A 128 -10.30 17.92 3.61
C PHE A 128 -11.19 16.76 3.16
N HIS A 129 -11.38 15.75 4.02
CA HIS A 129 -12.18 14.55 3.72
C HIS A 129 -11.82 13.92 2.38
N ASP A 130 -10.52 13.88 2.08
CA ASP A 130 -9.96 13.30 0.85
C ASP A 130 -10.40 13.93 -0.50
N GLU A 131 -11.08 15.09 -0.49
CA GLU A 131 -11.29 15.87 -1.72
C GLU A 131 -10.00 16.09 -2.53
N PRO A 132 -8.84 16.39 -1.91
CA PRO A 132 -7.57 16.55 -2.61
C PRO A 132 -7.13 15.26 -3.31
N THR A 133 -7.34 14.10 -2.68
CA THR A 133 -7.08 12.79 -3.27
C THR A 133 -7.91 12.59 -4.51
N VAL A 134 -9.23 12.80 -4.43
CA VAL A 134 -10.13 12.56 -5.56
C VAL A 134 -9.81 13.50 -6.71
N GLU A 135 -9.54 14.78 -6.44
CA GLU A 135 -9.10 15.73 -7.47
C GLU A 135 -7.78 15.31 -8.13
N ALA A 136 -6.85 14.74 -7.38
CA ALA A 136 -5.61 14.21 -7.94
C ALA A 136 -5.88 12.99 -8.82
N MET A 137 -6.68 12.02 -8.36
CA MET A 137 -7.04 10.83 -9.14
C MET A 137 -7.76 11.18 -10.46
N ASN A 138 -8.62 12.20 -10.46
CA ASN A 138 -9.22 12.74 -11.69
C ASN A 138 -8.16 13.22 -12.69
N LYS A 139 -7.11 13.91 -12.20
CA LYS A 139 -6.00 14.42 -13.04
C LYS A 139 -4.98 13.35 -13.43
N LEU A 140 -5.00 12.21 -12.76
CA LEU A 140 -4.21 11.04 -13.12
C LEU A 140 -4.89 10.20 -14.21
N ASP A 141 -6.08 10.57 -14.68
CA ASP A 141 -6.91 9.78 -15.60
C ASP A 141 -7.16 8.36 -15.05
N LEU A 142 -7.57 8.27 -13.78
CA LEU A 142 -8.11 7.01 -13.24
C LEU A 142 -9.44 6.72 -13.95
N ASP A 143 -9.63 5.49 -14.46
CA ASP A 143 -10.84 5.11 -15.19
C ASP A 143 -11.89 4.44 -14.30
N VAL A 144 -11.48 3.72 -13.26
CA VAL A 144 -12.37 2.95 -12.37
C VAL A 144 -11.64 2.53 -11.09
N THR A 145 -12.35 2.42 -9.97
CA THR A 145 -11.82 1.76 -8.76
C THR A 145 -12.89 0.92 -8.09
N SER A 146 -12.52 -0.15 -7.39
CA SER A 146 -13.37 -0.67 -6.32
C SER A 146 -13.30 0.26 -5.10
N VAL A 147 -14.27 0.12 -4.20
CA VAL A 147 -14.11 0.59 -2.81
C VAL A 147 -13.27 -0.44 -2.04
N GLY A 148 -12.52 0.05 -1.08
CA GLY A 148 -11.91 -0.68 0.01
C GLY A 148 -12.63 -0.40 1.33
N ASN A 149 -12.01 -0.75 2.45
CA ASN A 149 -12.61 -0.50 3.75
C ASN A 149 -12.54 0.97 4.15
N HIS A 150 -11.45 1.67 3.82
CA HIS A 150 -11.26 3.05 4.22
C HIS A 150 -12.13 4.05 3.44
N GLU A 151 -12.68 3.65 2.29
CA GLU A 151 -13.78 4.39 1.64
C GLU A 151 -15.05 4.50 2.53
N PHE A 152 -15.17 3.69 3.58
CA PHE A 152 -16.29 3.71 4.52
C PHE A 152 -15.98 4.40 5.86
N ASP A 153 -14.79 4.98 6.05
CA ASP A 153 -14.39 5.63 7.31
C ASP A 153 -15.42 6.67 7.79
N GLU A 154 -15.94 7.46 6.85
CA GLU A 154 -16.97 8.49 7.08
C GLU A 154 -18.38 8.06 6.65
N GLY A 155 -18.51 6.79 6.25
CA GLY A 155 -19.76 6.13 5.91
C GLY A 155 -20.32 6.38 4.52
N ALA A 156 -21.39 5.66 4.19
CA ALA A 156 -21.93 5.62 2.82
C ALA A 156 -22.41 6.98 2.26
N THR A 157 -22.83 7.90 3.13
CA THR A 157 -23.22 9.26 2.69
C THR A 157 -22.01 10.02 2.17
N GLU A 158 -20.88 9.92 2.87
CA GLU A 158 -19.66 10.61 2.47
C GLU A 158 -19.02 9.95 1.25
N LEU A 159 -19.02 8.62 1.19
CA LEU A 159 -18.64 7.90 -0.03
C LEU A 159 -19.49 8.31 -1.25
N ALA A 160 -20.79 8.51 -1.07
CA ALA A 160 -21.64 9.02 -2.13
C ALA A 160 -21.27 10.47 -2.52
N ARG A 161 -20.80 11.30 -1.58
CA ARG A 161 -20.28 12.65 -1.87
C ARG A 161 -18.93 12.56 -2.61
N MET A 162 -18.06 11.64 -2.26
CA MET A 162 -16.81 11.38 -3.00
C MET A 162 -17.09 11.05 -4.46
N GLN A 163 -18.12 10.25 -4.74
CA GLN A 163 -18.55 9.97 -6.11
C GLN A 163 -19.19 11.18 -6.81
N ASN A 164 -20.10 11.90 -6.15
CA ASN A 164 -21.02 12.83 -6.82
C ASN A 164 -20.65 14.32 -6.67
N GLY A 165 -19.71 14.65 -5.79
CA GLY A 165 -19.36 16.02 -5.42
C GLY A 165 -20.37 16.66 -4.46
N GLY A 166 -20.12 17.94 -4.16
CA GLY A 166 -20.86 18.72 -3.18
C GLY A 166 -20.03 19.05 -1.94
N CYS A 167 -20.51 19.99 -1.13
CA CYS A 167 -19.85 20.39 0.11
C CYS A 167 -20.00 19.30 1.19
N HIS A 168 -19.00 19.16 2.06
CA HIS A 168 -19.09 18.30 3.24
C HIS A 168 -20.26 18.79 4.14
N PRO A 169 -21.11 17.89 4.68
CA PRO A 169 -22.30 18.30 5.45
C PRO A 169 -21.99 19.09 6.73
N LYS A 170 -20.79 18.91 7.32
CA LYS A 170 -20.39 19.62 8.55
C LYS A 170 -19.49 20.82 8.23
N ASP A 171 -18.45 20.60 7.44
CA ASP A 171 -17.38 21.59 7.23
C ASP A 171 -17.61 22.48 5.99
N GLY A 172 -18.64 22.17 5.21
CA GLY A 172 -18.98 22.94 4.03
C GLY A 172 -18.00 22.68 2.88
N CYS A 173 -17.78 23.71 2.07
CA CYS A 173 -16.82 23.67 0.97
C CYS A 173 -15.55 24.39 1.41
N PHE A 174 -14.38 23.81 1.12
CA PHE A 174 -13.09 24.32 1.59
C PHE A 174 -12.56 25.53 0.82
N GLU A 175 -13.20 25.88 -0.30
CA GLU A 175 -12.84 27.03 -1.12
C GLU A 175 -14.08 27.88 -1.41
N ASP A 176 -13.97 29.19 -1.17
CA ASP A 176 -15.07 30.13 -1.40
C ASP A 176 -15.57 30.08 -2.85
N GLY A 177 -16.88 29.85 -3.00
CA GLY A 177 -17.53 29.80 -4.31
C GLY A 177 -17.22 28.55 -5.15
N LYS A 178 -16.43 27.60 -4.64
CA LYS A 178 -16.10 26.36 -5.36
C LYS A 178 -16.66 25.14 -4.64
N LYS A 179 -17.46 24.36 -5.37
CA LYS A 179 -17.93 23.04 -4.91
C LYS A 179 -16.97 21.96 -5.35
N PHE A 180 -16.74 20.99 -4.47
CA PHE A 180 -16.10 19.74 -4.83
C PHE A 180 -16.89 19.04 -5.93
N ARG A 181 -16.19 18.55 -6.96
CA ARG A 181 -16.81 17.98 -8.17
C ARG A 181 -17.14 16.49 -8.05
N GLY A 182 -16.55 15.79 -7.08
CA GLY A 182 -16.59 14.33 -7.03
C GLY A 182 -15.59 13.68 -8.00
N ALA A 183 -15.62 12.36 -8.02
CA ALA A 183 -14.80 11.53 -8.89
C ALA A 183 -15.32 11.56 -10.34
N ASP A 184 -14.41 11.77 -11.29
CA ASP A 184 -14.68 11.63 -12.74
C ASP A 184 -14.67 10.14 -13.16
N TYR A 185 -14.42 9.24 -12.22
CA TYR A 185 -14.41 7.78 -12.35
C TYR A 185 -15.47 7.13 -11.42
N PRO A 186 -15.99 5.94 -11.76
CA PRO A 186 -16.90 5.21 -10.89
C PRO A 186 -16.14 4.47 -9.78
N TYR A 187 -16.61 4.64 -8.55
CA TYR A 187 -16.39 3.70 -7.46
C TYR A 187 -17.33 2.51 -7.61
N LEU A 188 -16.80 1.30 -7.43
CA LEU A 188 -17.53 0.05 -7.56
C LEU A 188 -17.65 -0.68 -6.22
N ALA A 189 -18.86 -1.07 -5.84
CA ALA A 189 -19.14 -1.78 -4.58
C ALA A 189 -20.21 -2.87 -4.78
N ALA A 190 -19.85 -3.95 -5.47
CA ALA A 190 -20.78 -5.00 -5.84
C ALA A 190 -21.32 -5.79 -4.66
N ASN A 191 -20.49 -5.99 -3.63
CA ASN A 191 -20.83 -6.78 -2.44
C ASN A 191 -21.26 -5.92 -1.26
N VAL A 192 -21.54 -4.63 -1.46
CA VAL A 192 -22.04 -3.74 -0.40
C VAL A 192 -23.43 -3.27 -0.74
N THR A 193 -24.42 -3.69 0.04
CA THR A 193 -25.82 -3.33 -0.18
C THR A 193 -26.41 -2.56 0.98
N ASP A 194 -27.31 -1.63 0.70
CA ASP A 194 -28.15 -1.03 1.72
C ASP A 194 -29.11 -2.09 2.30
N GLU A 195 -29.13 -2.23 3.63
CA GLU A 195 -29.90 -3.28 4.32
C GLU A 195 -31.41 -3.16 4.11
N LYS A 196 -31.93 -1.95 3.90
CA LYS A 196 -33.37 -1.71 3.74
C LYS A 196 -33.85 -2.10 2.35
N THR A 197 -33.04 -1.83 1.33
CA THR A 197 -33.40 -2.02 -0.08
C THR A 197 -32.84 -3.30 -0.67
N GLY A 198 -31.79 -3.87 -0.07
CA GLY A 198 -31.04 -5.03 -0.59
C GLY A 198 -30.31 -4.74 -1.91
N LYS A 199 -30.14 -3.47 -2.28
CA LYS A 199 -29.50 -3.05 -3.53
C LYS A 199 -28.07 -2.57 -3.29
N PRO A 200 -27.15 -2.77 -4.25
CA PRO A 200 -25.82 -2.18 -4.17
C PRO A 200 -25.88 -0.67 -3.98
N ILE A 201 -25.03 -0.14 -3.10
CA ILE A 201 -24.98 1.32 -2.81
C ILE A 201 -24.28 2.12 -3.92
N LEU A 202 -23.44 1.45 -4.71
CA LEU A 202 -22.74 1.97 -5.88
C LEU A 202 -22.89 0.99 -7.05
N ALA A 203 -22.39 1.37 -8.21
CA ALA A 203 -22.39 0.46 -9.36
C ALA A 203 -21.61 -0.83 -9.01
N PRO A 204 -22.17 -2.02 -9.28
CA PRO A 204 -21.45 -3.27 -8.98
C PRO A 204 -20.34 -3.57 -9.98
N TYR A 205 -20.45 -3.05 -11.19
CA TYR A 205 -19.47 -3.25 -12.24
C TYR A 205 -19.48 -2.07 -13.22
N TRP A 206 -18.41 -1.94 -13.98
CA TRP A 206 -18.27 -1.01 -15.08
C TRP A 206 -17.73 -1.72 -16.33
N VAL A 207 -18.05 -1.24 -17.53
CA VAL A 207 -17.58 -1.86 -18.78
C VAL A 207 -16.80 -0.83 -19.58
N TRP A 208 -15.48 -0.99 -19.61
CA TRP A 208 -14.60 -0.23 -20.49
C TRP A 208 -14.85 -0.63 -21.93
N LYS A 209 -14.99 0.36 -22.82
CA LYS A 209 -15.25 0.16 -24.25
C LYS A 209 -14.33 1.06 -25.06
N HIS A 210 -13.50 0.46 -25.91
CA HIS A 210 -12.61 1.22 -26.78
C HIS A 210 -12.40 0.48 -28.11
N ASN A 211 -12.70 1.12 -29.24
CA ASN A 211 -12.47 0.58 -30.60
C ASN A 211 -12.89 -0.89 -30.79
N GLY A 212 -14.08 -1.23 -30.27
CA GLY A 212 -14.69 -2.56 -30.36
C GLY A 212 -14.22 -3.59 -29.31
N VAL A 213 -13.28 -3.22 -28.45
CA VAL A 213 -12.87 -4.01 -27.27
C VAL A 213 -13.81 -3.70 -26.10
N LYS A 214 -14.17 -4.71 -25.31
CA LYS A 214 -14.97 -4.57 -24.10
C LYS A 214 -14.34 -5.35 -22.96
N ILE A 215 -14.08 -4.70 -21.83
CA ILE A 215 -13.61 -5.33 -20.60
C ILE A 215 -14.54 -4.93 -19.46
N GLY A 216 -15.08 -5.90 -18.75
CA GLY A 216 -15.87 -5.66 -17.54
C GLY A 216 -14.99 -5.62 -16.31
N PHE A 217 -15.23 -4.66 -15.43
CA PHE A 217 -14.58 -4.52 -14.13
C PHE A 217 -15.64 -4.73 -13.05
N ILE A 218 -15.47 -5.73 -12.19
CA ILE A 218 -16.33 -5.96 -11.02
C ILE A 218 -15.58 -5.45 -9.80
N GLY A 219 -16.18 -4.57 -9.00
CA GLY A 219 -15.55 -4.06 -7.78
C GLY A 219 -16.14 -4.69 -6.53
N VAL A 220 -15.30 -5.22 -5.65
CA VAL A 220 -15.70 -5.75 -4.33
C VAL A 220 -14.71 -5.28 -3.26
N THR A 221 -15.19 -5.19 -2.03
CA THR A 221 -14.36 -4.96 -0.84
C THR A 221 -14.39 -6.21 0.05
N LEU A 222 -13.54 -6.30 1.07
CA LEU A 222 -13.57 -7.43 1.99
C LEU A 222 -14.90 -7.55 2.74
N GLU A 223 -15.41 -8.78 2.89
CA GLU A 223 -16.62 -9.05 3.66
C GLU A 223 -16.47 -8.68 5.15
N GLY A 224 -15.23 -8.75 5.67
CA GLY A 224 -14.86 -8.38 7.03
C GLY A 224 -14.76 -6.88 7.33
N THR A 225 -15.15 -6.00 6.39
CA THR A 225 -15.13 -4.54 6.59
C THR A 225 -15.80 -4.09 7.91
N PRO A 226 -16.96 -4.66 8.34
CA PRO A 226 -17.60 -4.29 9.61
C PRO A 226 -16.76 -4.55 10.87
N ASP A 227 -15.75 -5.43 10.78
CA ASP A 227 -14.89 -5.78 11.92
C ASP A 227 -13.71 -4.80 12.07
N ILE A 228 -13.41 -4.01 11.03
CA ILE A 228 -12.22 -3.14 10.97
C ILE A 228 -12.54 -1.65 10.74
N VAL A 229 -13.78 -1.34 10.36
CA VAL A 229 -14.29 0.04 10.23
C VAL A 229 -15.19 0.37 11.42
N SER A 230 -15.29 1.66 11.75
CA SER A 230 -16.20 2.13 12.80
C SER A 230 -17.65 1.69 12.54
N ALA A 231 -18.39 1.39 13.61
CA ALA A 231 -19.80 0.98 13.50
C ALA A 231 -20.69 2.02 12.81
N ASP A 232 -20.34 3.31 12.93
CA ASP A 232 -21.05 4.39 12.23
C ASP A 232 -20.75 4.40 10.72
N GLY A 233 -19.52 4.07 10.30
CA GLY A 233 -19.12 3.99 8.90
C GLY A 233 -19.87 2.90 8.12
N VAL A 234 -20.12 1.75 8.76
CA VAL A 234 -20.82 0.61 8.13
C VAL A 234 -22.32 0.55 8.42
N LYS A 235 -22.86 1.57 9.10
CA LYS A 235 -24.24 1.56 9.57
C LYS A 235 -25.26 1.44 8.44
N GLY A 236 -26.13 0.44 8.53
CA GLY A 236 -27.19 0.19 7.54
C GLY A 236 -26.69 -0.46 6.24
N LEU A 237 -25.45 -0.95 6.24
CA LEU A 237 -24.84 -1.65 5.12
C LEU A 237 -24.68 -3.14 5.44
N LYS A 238 -24.83 -3.95 4.41
CA LYS A 238 -24.50 -5.38 4.43
C LYS A 238 -23.40 -5.66 3.44
N PHE A 239 -22.33 -6.27 3.94
CA PHE A 239 -21.20 -6.77 3.17
C PHE A 239 -21.44 -8.26 2.89
N HIS A 240 -21.33 -8.66 1.63
CA HIS A 240 -21.58 -10.03 1.18
C HIS A 240 -20.27 -10.71 0.77
N ASP A 241 -20.27 -12.04 0.78
CA ASP A 241 -19.16 -12.88 0.31
C ASP A 241 -18.69 -12.46 -1.10
N GLU A 242 -17.38 -12.35 -1.26
CA GLU A 242 -16.71 -11.87 -2.46
C GLU A 242 -16.87 -12.87 -3.60
N ILE A 243 -16.74 -14.17 -3.31
CA ILE A 243 -16.79 -15.25 -4.31
C ILE A 243 -18.19 -15.32 -4.93
N GLU A 244 -19.24 -15.41 -4.11
CA GLU A 244 -20.64 -15.42 -4.51
C GLU A 244 -20.98 -14.17 -5.33
N THR A 245 -20.54 -13.01 -4.86
CA THR A 245 -20.83 -11.73 -5.51
C THR A 245 -20.15 -11.61 -6.86
N VAL A 246 -18.85 -11.89 -6.95
CA VAL A 246 -18.12 -11.85 -8.23
C VAL A 246 -18.71 -12.88 -9.19
N ASN A 247 -19.06 -14.07 -8.72
CA ASN A 247 -19.69 -15.10 -9.54
C ASN A 247 -21.05 -14.66 -10.10
N LYS A 248 -21.86 -13.94 -9.32
CA LYS A 248 -23.12 -13.35 -9.75
C LYS A 248 -22.91 -12.33 -10.86
N TYR A 249 -22.01 -11.36 -10.67
CA TYR A 249 -21.81 -10.28 -11.65
C TYR A 249 -21.04 -10.72 -12.89
N ALA A 250 -20.13 -11.70 -12.78
CA ALA A 250 -19.49 -12.32 -13.93
C ALA A 250 -20.51 -13.02 -14.85
N LYS A 251 -21.52 -13.69 -14.28
CA LYS A 251 -22.64 -14.26 -15.06
C LYS A 251 -23.48 -13.18 -15.75
N ILE A 252 -23.69 -12.03 -15.10
CA ILE A 252 -24.44 -10.89 -15.68
C ILE A 252 -23.68 -10.30 -16.87
N LEU A 253 -22.39 -9.99 -16.70
CA LEU A 253 -21.53 -9.47 -17.77
C LEU A 253 -21.44 -10.43 -18.96
N ASP A 254 -21.28 -11.73 -18.69
CA ASP A 254 -21.21 -12.75 -19.72
C ASP A 254 -22.49 -12.85 -20.56
N ARG A 255 -23.67 -12.72 -19.93
CA ARG A 255 -24.97 -12.66 -20.63
C ARG A 255 -25.12 -11.39 -21.47
N GLN A 256 -24.47 -10.29 -21.07
CA GLN A 256 -24.39 -9.04 -21.85
C GLN A 256 -23.35 -9.11 -22.98
N GLY A 257 -22.66 -10.24 -23.14
CA GLY A 257 -21.66 -10.45 -24.17
C GLY A 257 -20.32 -9.78 -23.87
N VAL A 258 -20.05 -9.41 -22.62
CA VAL A 258 -18.74 -9.01 -22.12
C VAL A 258 -18.05 -10.29 -21.64
N LYS A 259 -17.03 -10.76 -22.37
CA LYS A 259 -16.35 -12.03 -22.05
C LYS A 259 -15.05 -11.80 -21.28
N SER A 260 -14.32 -10.73 -21.60
CA SER A 260 -13.19 -10.27 -20.80
C SER A 260 -13.64 -9.60 -19.50
N ILE A 261 -13.22 -10.14 -18.35
CA ILE A 261 -13.63 -9.67 -17.02
C ILE A 261 -12.42 -9.57 -16.08
N VAL A 262 -12.24 -8.41 -15.46
CA VAL A 262 -11.26 -8.16 -14.39
C VAL A 262 -12.03 -7.91 -13.09
N THR A 263 -11.55 -8.46 -11.97
CA THR A 263 -12.07 -8.13 -10.64
C THR A 263 -11.11 -7.15 -9.96
N LEU A 264 -11.65 -6.04 -9.47
CA LEU A 264 -10.99 -5.09 -8.57
C LEU A 264 -11.48 -5.46 -7.17
N ILE A 265 -10.60 -6.03 -6.36
CA ILE A 265 -10.96 -6.57 -5.04
C ILE A 265 -10.09 -5.95 -3.97
N HIS A 266 -10.71 -5.35 -2.97
CA HIS A 266 -9.98 -4.86 -1.81
C HIS A 266 -9.84 -5.95 -0.74
N GLU A 267 -9.16 -7.02 -1.12
CA GLU A 267 -8.67 -8.11 -0.27
C GLU A 267 -7.40 -8.63 -0.94
N GLY A 268 -6.43 -9.08 -0.16
CA GLY A 268 -5.09 -9.36 -0.64
C GLY A 268 -4.46 -10.61 -0.05
N GLY A 269 -3.16 -10.72 -0.26
CA GLY A 269 -2.38 -11.86 0.15
C GLY A 269 -0.99 -11.46 0.61
N VAL A 270 -0.30 -12.44 1.18
CA VAL A 270 1.02 -12.28 1.76
C VAL A 270 2.00 -13.15 0.95
N PRO A 271 2.85 -12.54 0.12
CA PRO A 271 3.90 -13.25 -0.59
C PRO A 271 5.00 -13.70 0.39
N ALA A 272 5.77 -14.72 0.03
CA ALA A 272 6.87 -15.21 0.86
C ALA A 272 8.02 -14.19 1.07
N SER A 273 8.07 -13.13 0.26
CA SER A 273 9.03 -12.03 0.38
C SER A 273 8.35 -10.68 0.14
N GLY A 274 8.76 -9.67 0.91
CA GLY A 274 8.30 -8.28 0.74
C GLY A 274 9.00 -7.50 -0.37
N SER A 275 9.87 -8.12 -1.16
CA SER A 275 10.47 -7.48 -2.34
C SER A 275 9.45 -7.35 -3.47
N TYR A 276 9.36 -6.18 -4.10
CA TYR A 276 8.28 -5.88 -5.05
C TYR A 276 8.34 -6.73 -6.33
N ASN A 277 9.54 -7.20 -6.68
CA ASN A 277 9.83 -8.03 -7.85
C ASN A 277 10.10 -9.49 -7.45
N TYR A 278 9.55 -9.94 -6.33
CA TYR A 278 9.59 -11.35 -5.95
C TYR A 278 8.80 -12.21 -6.94
N ASP A 279 9.40 -13.30 -7.39
CA ASP A 279 8.77 -14.28 -8.27
C ASP A 279 7.99 -15.31 -7.45
N CYS A 280 6.69 -15.09 -7.30
CA CYS A 280 5.80 -16.03 -6.62
C CYS A 280 5.38 -17.23 -7.49
N ASP A 281 5.72 -17.23 -8.79
CA ASP A 281 5.49 -18.38 -9.68
C ASP A 281 6.70 -19.33 -9.70
N SER A 282 7.75 -19.02 -8.93
CA SER A 282 8.94 -19.87 -8.81
C SER A 282 8.57 -21.28 -8.36
N PRO A 283 9.09 -22.35 -9.00
CA PRO A 283 8.82 -23.73 -8.60
C PRO A 283 9.60 -24.15 -7.34
N SER A 284 10.36 -23.24 -6.71
CA SER A 284 11.17 -23.53 -5.54
C SER A 284 10.31 -23.70 -4.27
N GLY A 285 10.74 -24.59 -3.37
CA GLY A 285 10.05 -24.79 -2.09
C GLY A 285 10.07 -23.51 -1.25
N GLY A 286 8.90 -23.05 -0.80
CA GLY A 286 8.73 -21.79 -0.08
C GLY A 286 8.28 -20.61 -0.96
N ALA A 287 8.09 -20.83 -2.26
CA ALA A 287 7.47 -19.85 -3.14
C ALA A 287 5.94 -19.83 -3.06
N GLY A 288 5.36 -18.72 -3.50
CA GLY A 288 3.92 -18.53 -3.59
C GLY A 288 3.40 -17.36 -2.78
N ILE A 289 2.09 -17.37 -2.62
CA ILE A 289 1.29 -16.37 -1.93
C ILE A 289 0.33 -17.09 -0.99
N SER A 290 0.07 -16.48 0.16
CA SER A 290 -0.87 -16.95 1.18
C SER A 290 -1.91 -15.87 1.47
N GLY A 291 -2.90 -16.16 2.32
CA GLY A 291 -3.96 -15.23 2.69
C GLY A 291 -5.26 -15.41 1.89
N PRO A 292 -6.32 -14.65 2.25
CA PRO A 292 -7.69 -14.87 1.76
C PRO A 292 -7.81 -14.85 0.23
N ILE A 293 -7.02 -14.00 -0.43
CA ILE A 293 -7.05 -13.87 -1.90
C ILE A 293 -6.78 -15.19 -2.63
N VAL A 294 -6.03 -16.12 -2.02
CA VAL A 294 -5.74 -17.42 -2.62
C VAL A 294 -7.00 -18.26 -2.77
N ASP A 295 -7.83 -18.31 -1.73
CA ASP A 295 -9.06 -19.09 -1.73
C ASP A 295 -10.13 -18.39 -2.57
N ILE A 296 -10.20 -17.06 -2.51
CA ILE A 296 -11.07 -16.24 -3.36
C ILE A 296 -10.75 -16.46 -4.85
N ALA A 297 -9.48 -16.37 -5.25
CA ALA A 297 -9.07 -16.57 -6.64
C ALA A 297 -9.39 -17.98 -7.16
N LYS A 298 -9.29 -19.00 -6.29
CA LYS A 298 -9.66 -20.40 -6.58
C LYS A 298 -11.18 -20.63 -6.59
N GLY A 299 -11.95 -19.85 -5.85
CA GLY A 299 -13.41 -19.98 -5.77
C GLY A 299 -14.16 -19.19 -6.85
N ILE A 300 -13.56 -18.12 -7.37
CA ILE A 300 -14.18 -17.27 -8.39
C ILE A 300 -14.20 -17.96 -9.77
N SER A 301 -15.36 -17.84 -10.41
CA SER A 301 -15.76 -18.31 -11.73
C SER A 301 -14.63 -18.27 -12.75
N PRO A 302 -14.42 -19.34 -13.54
CA PRO A 302 -13.47 -19.36 -14.66
C PRO A 302 -13.73 -18.32 -15.76
N LYS A 303 -14.77 -17.48 -15.66
CA LYS A 303 -15.01 -16.33 -16.56
C LYS A 303 -14.25 -15.06 -16.18
N VAL A 304 -13.66 -15.00 -14.98
CA VAL A 304 -12.84 -13.86 -14.55
C VAL A 304 -11.38 -14.09 -14.96
N ASP A 305 -10.79 -13.12 -15.66
CA ASP A 305 -9.50 -13.27 -16.31
C ASP A 305 -8.30 -12.83 -15.50
N ALA A 306 -8.47 -11.82 -14.68
CA ALA A 306 -7.44 -11.29 -13.80
C ALA A 306 -8.06 -10.64 -12.56
N LEU A 307 -7.26 -10.55 -11.49
CA LEU A 307 -7.59 -9.84 -10.26
C LEU A 307 -6.56 -8.74 -10.02
N VAL A 308 -7.04 -7.53 -9.78
CA VAL A 308 -6.28 -6.45 -9.15
C VAL A 308 -6.74 -6.37 -7.71
N THR A 309 -5.80 -6.41 -6.78
CA THR A 309 -6.03 -6.67 -5.35
C THR A 309 -5.46 -5.55 -4.48
N GLY A 310 -5.80 -5.52 -3.19
CA GLY A 310 -5.36 -4.48 -2.25
C GLY A 310 -5.32 -4.94 -0.79
N HIS A 311 -5.60 -4.03 0.16
CA HIS A 311 -5.83 -4.23 1.60
C HIS A 311 -4.58 -4.59 2.41
N THR A 312 -3.81 -5.56 1.93
CA THR A 312 -2.65 -6.13 2.66
C THR A 312 -1.35 -5.34 2.48
N HIS A 313 -1.36 -4.30 1.64
CA HIS A 313 -0.21 -3.43 1.31
C HIS A 313 1.02 -4.15 0.74
N ASN A 314 0.90 -5.44 0.40
CA ASN A 314 1.97 -6.24 -0.18
C ASN A 314 2.06 -6.01 -1.69
N ALA A 315 3.28 -6.10 -2.24
CA ALA A 315 3.49 -6.11 -3.68
C ALA A 315 3.64 -7.55 -4.18
N TYR A 316 2.91 -7.91 -5.23
CA TYR A 316 3.06 -9.20 -5.89
C TYR A 316 2.45 -9.20 -7.28
N VAL A 317 2.96 -10.09 -8.14
CA VAL A 317 2.42 -10.42 -9.45
C VAL A 317 2.47 -11.94 -9.56
N CYS A 318 1.35 -12.60 -9.26
CA CYS A 318 1.29 -14.06 -9.11
C CYS A 318 0.28 -14.70 -10.05
N THR A 319 0.51 -15.97 -10.36
CA THR A 319 -0.42 -16.83 -11.06
C THR A 319 -1.10 -17.79 -10.08
N ILE A 320 -2.40 -17.61 -9.87
CA ILE A 320 -3.21 -18.54 -9.08
C ILE A 320 -4.11 -19.33 -10.03
N PRO A 321 -4.15 -20.67 -9.97
CA PRO A 321 -5.08 -21.44 -10.79
C PRO A 321 -6.54 -21.11 -10.46
N ASP A 322 -7.35 -20.91 -11.49
CA ASP A 322 -8.81 -20.81 -11.36
C ASP A 322 -9.42 -22.18 -10.96
N PRO A 323 -10.72 -22.28 -10.64
CA PRO A 323 -11.31 -23.57 -10.24
C PRO A 323 -11.28 -24.65 -11.34
N SER A 324 -10.94 -24.31 -12.59
CA SER A 324 -10.70 -25.26 -13.68
C SER A 324 -9.21 -25.59 -13.88
N GLY A 325 -8.33 -25.14 -12.98
CA GLY A 325 -6.89 -25.35 -13.03
C GLY A 325 -6.15 -24.47 -14.05
N LYS A 326 -6.81 -23.46 -14.64
CA LYS A 326 -6.17 -22.57 -15.62
C LYS A 326 -5.47 -21.41 -14.93
N PRO A 327 -4.30 -20.96 -15.44
CA PRO A 327 -3.59 -19.83 -14.84
C PRO A 327 -4.42 -18.55 -14.89
N ARG A 328 -4.43 -17.81 -13.78
CA ARG A 328 -5.08 -16.50 -13.64
C ARG A 328 -4.13 -15.53 -12.93
N MET A 329 -3.96 -14.36 -13.52
CA MET A 329 -3.09 -13.30 -12.99
C MET A 329 -3.76 -12.62 -11.78
N VAL A 330 -3.01 -12.46 -10.69
CA VAL A 330 -3.44 -11.82 -9.44
C VAL A 330 -2.34 -10.86 -9.00
N THR A 331 -2.67 -9.57 -8.88
CA THR A 331 -1.66 -8.51 -8.70
C THR A 331 -2.00 -7.56 -7.56
N SER A 332 -0.97 -7.06 -6.87
CA SER A 332 -1.03 -5.95 -5.92
C SER A 332 0.22 -5.07 -6.05
N ALA A 333 0.05 -3.76 -5.93
CA ALA A 333 1.08 -2.74 -6.12
C ALA A 333 1.54 -2.09 -4.80
N SER A 334 1.64 -2.87 -3.73
CA SER A 334 1.95 -2.36 -2.38
C SER A 334 0.94 -1.32 -1.89
N SER A 335 1.38 -0.09 -1.61
CA SER A 335 0.58 1.00 -1.05
C SER A 335 1.21 2.36 -1.31
N TYR A 336 0.49 3.44 -0.97
CA TYR A 336 0.93 4.84 -0.92
C TYR A 336 1.47 5.39 -2.25
N GLY A 337 1.01 4.82 -3.36
CA GLY A 337 1.47 5.15 -4.70
C GLY A 337 2.93 4.81 -4.97
N LYS A 338 3.55 3.94 -4.16
CA LYS A 338 4.96 3.53 -4.32
C LYS A 338 5.20 2.73 -5.60
N LEU A 339 4.22 1.94 -6.01
CA LEU A 339 4.27 1.12 -7.21
C LEU A 339 2.99 1.32 -8.02
N TYR A 340 3.07 0.95 -9.29
CA TYR A 340 1.91 0.59 -10.09
C TYR A 340 2.22 -0.71 -10.81
N THR A 341 1.20 -1.52 -11.08
CA THR A 341 1.30 -2.71 -11.91
C THR A 341 0.97 -2.35 -13.36
N ASP A 342 1.84 -2.70 -14.31
CA ASP A 342 1.54 -2.69 -15.74
C ASP A 342 1.22 -4.11 -16.20
N THR A 343 -0.03 -4.34 -16.59
CA THR A 343 -0.51 -5.64 -17.10
C THR A 343 -0.92 -5.52 -18.56
N THR A 344 -0.31 -6.33 -19.42
CA THR A 344 -0.74 -6.50 -20.82
C THR A 344 -1.78 -7.60 -20.92
N LEU A 345 -3.04 -7.22 -21.11
CA LEU A 345 -4.16 -8.12 -21.37
C LEU A 345 -4.31 -8.36 -22.88
N THR A 346 -3.90 -9.54 -23.36
CA THR A 346 -4.07 -9.90 -24.78
C THR A 346 -5.53 -10.29 -25.07
N TYR A 347 -6.27 -9.40 -25.71
CA TYR A 347 -7.68 -9.58 -26.06
C TYR A 347 -7.84 -10.21 -27.45
N ASP A 348 -8.50 -11.37 -27.55
CA ASP A 348 -8.82 -12.01 -28.84
C ASP A 348 -10.16 -11.46 -29.37
N ARG A 349 -10.12 -10.74 -30.50
CA ARG A 349 -11.29 -10.07 -31.08
C ARG A 349 -12.39 -11.01 -31.56
N ARG A 350 -12.08 -12.29 -31.80
CA ARG A 350 -13.05 -13.30 -32.25
C ARG A 350 -13.83 -13.87 -31.07
N THR A 351 -13.12 -14.25 -30.01
CA THR A 351 -13.74 -14.79 -28.78
C THR A 351 -14.29 -13.69 -27.88
N LYS A 352 -13.76 -12.46 -28.03
CA LYS A 352 -14.00 -11.28 -27.18
C LYS A 352 -13.48 -11.45 -25.75
N ASP A 353 -12.51 -12.35 -25.59
CA ASP A 353 -12.02 -12.83 -24.30
C ASP A 353 -10.49 -12.67 -24.20
N ILE A 354 -9.96 -12.73 -22.97
CA ILE A 354 -8.53 -12.62 -22.71
C ILE A 354 -7.83 -13.96 -22.91
N VAL A 355 -6.73 -13.94 -23.66
CA VAL A 355 -5.82 -15.10 -23.78
C VAL A 355 -4.94 -15.13 -22.53
N ARG A 356 -5.42 -15.73 -21.44
CA ARG A 356 -4.72 -15.70 -20.13
C ARG A 356 -3.28 -16.17 -20.17
N THR A 357 -2.95 -17.17 -20.98
CA THR A 357 -1.59 -17.68 -21.15
C THR A 357 -0.63 -16.68 -21.81
N SER A 358 -1.14 -15.58 -22.35
CA SER A 358 -0.36 -14.50 -22.97
C SER A 358 -0.34 -13.23 -22.12
N VAL A 359 -1.04 -13.21 -20.98
CA VAL A 359 -1.02 -12.07 -20.06
C VAL A 359 0.37 -11.95 -19.45
N LYS A 360 0.90 -10.74 -19.45
CA LYS A 360 2.16 -10.38 -18.81
C LYS A 360 1.92 -9.24 -17.84
N SER A 361 2.55 -9.27 -16.70
CA SER A 361 2.37 -8.25 -15.68
C SER A 361 3.68 -7.99 -14.94
N ALA A 362 3.90 -6.76 -14.52
CA ALA A 362 5.04 -6.38 -13.70
C ALA A 362 4.70 -5.19 -12.81
N ASN A 363 5.21 -5.20 -11.58
CA ASN A 363 5.22 -4.03 -10.72
C ASN A 363 6.36 -3.09 -11.12
N HIS A 364 6.06 -1.81 -11.19
CA HIS A 364 7.01 -0.75 -11.53
C HIS A 364 7.11 0.26 -10.39
N VAL A 365 8.35 0.61 -10.04
CA VAL A 365 8.63 1.58 -8.98
C VAL A 365 8.29 2.99 -9.44
N VAL A 366 7.52 3.71 -8.63
CA VAL A 366 7.28 5.15 -8.77
C VAL A 366 8.46 5.89 -8.14
N SER A 367 9.59 5.90 -8.85
CA SER A 367 10.86 6.44 -8.35
C SER A 367 10.78 7.94 -8.10
N ARG A 368 11.32 8.41 -6.97
CA ARG A 368 11.44 9.85 -6.68
C ARG A 368 12.57 10.57 -7.43
N THR A 369 13.37 9.83 -8.20
CA THR A 369 14.45 10.39 -9.03
C THR A 369 13.96 10.90 -10.38
N GLN A 370 12.72 10.60 -10.76
CA GLN A 370 12.13 11.08 -12.01
C GLN A 370 11.54 12.51 -11.85
N PRO A 371 11.23 13.22 -12.94
CA PRO A 371 10.59 14.53 -12.84
C PRO A 371 9.22 14.49 -12.16
N LYS A 372 8.93 15.52 -11.35
CA LYS A 372 7.61 15.75 -10.76
C LYS A 372 6.62 16.26 -11.81
N ALA A 373 5.37 15.81 -11.75
CA ALA A 373 4.28 16.37 -12.54
C ALA A 373 3.89 17.77 -12.01
N ALA A 374 4.11 18.80 -12.81
CA ALA A 374 3.92 20.21 -12.38
C ALA A 374 2.48 20.56 -11.97
N ASP A 375 1.48 19.92 -12.58
CA ASP A 375 0.07 20.11 -12.23
C ASP A 375 -0.28 19.49 -10.87
N MET A 376 0.40 18.41 -10.49
CA MET A 376 0.29 17.82 -9.15
C MET A 376 1.01 18.68 -8.11
N THR A 377 2.18 19.24 -8.45
CA THR A 377 2.86 20.23 -7.60
C THR A 377 1.94 21.42 -7.29
N ALA A 378 1.23 21.92 -8.30
CA ALA A 378 0.28 23.01 -8.14
C ALA A 378 -0.95 22.61 -7.29
N LEU A 379 -1.43 21.37 -7.44
CA LEU A 379 -2.53 20.83 -6.62
C LEU A 379 -2.12 20.77 -5.15
N ILE A 380 -0.98 20.15 -4.83
CA ILE A 380 -0.45 20.05 -3.46
C ILE A 380 -0.25 21.45 -2.88
N GLY A 381 0.40 22.35 -3.63
CA GLY A 381 0.67 23.72 -3.18
C GLY A 381 -0.59 24.53 -2.90
N ARG A 382 -1.72 24.25 -3.56
CA ARG A 382 -3.01 24.89 -3.27
C ARG A 382 -3.62 24.36 -1.98
N TRP A 383 -3.68 23.05 -1.81
CA TRP A 383 -4.25 22.43 -0.61
C TRP A 383 -3.40 22.69 0.64
N ASN A 384 -2.07 22.73 0.52
CA ASN A 384 -1.18 23.09 1.64
C ASN A 384 -1.45 24.52 2.15
N LYS A 385 -1.79 25.47 1.27
CA LYS A 385 -2.17 26.82 1.70
C LYS A 385 -3.46 26.84 2.51
N LEU A 386 -4.42 25.99 2.17
CA LEU A 386 -5.66 25.83 2.94
C LEU A 386 -5.41 25.11 4.25
N ALA A 387 -4.45 24.18 4.28
CA ALA A 387 -4.12 23.39 5.47
C ALA A 387 -3.33 24.18 6.52
N ALA A 388 -2.53 25.16 6.09
CA ALA A 388 -1.59 25.88 6.94
C ALA A 388 -2.20 26.45 8.25
N PRO A 389 -3.41 27.05 8.28
CA PRO A 389 -4.01 27.54 9.52
C PRO A 389 -4.35 26.42 10.52
N VAL A 390 -4.73 25.23 10.04
CA VAL A 390 -5.04 24.08 10.90
C VAL A 390 -3.76 23.39 11.33
N ALA A 391 -2.83 23.17 10.39
CA ALA A 391 -1.52 22.59 10.67
C ALA A 391 -0.75 23.41 11.72
N GLY A 392 -0.87 24.75 11.70
CA GLY A 392 -0.23 25.64 12.67
C GLY A 392 -0.94 25.79 14.02
N GLN A 393 -2.05 25.08 14.28
CA GLN A 393 -2.73 25.16 15.58
C GLN A 393 -1.86 24.56 16.68
N PRO A 394 -1.61 25.28 17.80
CA PRO A 394 -0.93 24.72 18.97
C PRO A 394 -1.74 23.55 19.57
N VAL A 395 -1.08 22.41 19.77
CA VAL A 395 -1.64 21.20 20.42
C VAL A 395 -0.83 20.75 21.63
N GLY A 396 0.28 21.43 21.95
CA GLY A 396 1.06 21.13 23.13
C GLY A 396 2.28 22.02 23.32
N TYR A 397 3.00 21.78 24.41
CA TYR A 397 4.22 22.49 24.77
C TYR A 397 5.28 21.51 25.26
N ILE A 398 6.52 21.62 24.77
CA ILE A 398 7.68 20.82 25.17
C ILE A 398 8.80 21.72 25.71
N SER A 399 9.58 21.21 26.65
CA SER A 399 10.63 22.01 27.32
C SER A 399 12.01 21.88 26.67
N ALA A 400 12.17 20.90 25.78
CA ALA A 400 13.38 20.57 25.01
C ALA A 400 12.99 19.60 23.88
N ASP A 401 13.91 19.34 22.96
CA ASP A 401 13.72 18.33 21.91
C ASP A 401 13.35 16.97 22.55
N ILE A 402 12.35 16.30 21.99
CA ILE A 402 11.96 14.93 22.37
C ILE A 402 12.32 14.01 21.20
N PRO A 403 13.45 13.28 21.28
CA PRO A 403 13.89 12.39 20.22
C PRO A 403 12.92 11.22 20.03
N GLY A 404 12.51 10.99 18.78
CA GLY A 404 11.82 9.81 18.33
C GLY A 404 12.71 9.05 17.37
N ARG A 405 12.45 9.20 16.06
CA ARG A 405 13.24 8.55 15.01
C ARG A 405 14.72 8.92 15.02
N GLY A 406 15.08 10.11 15.52
CA GLY A 406 16.46 10.56 15.70
C GLY A 406 17.13 10.08 16.98
N ALA A 407 16.46 9.29 17.82
CA ALA A 407 17.02 8.82 19.07
C ALA A 407 18.29 7.96 18.88
N ALA A 408 19.27 8.18 19.76
CA ALA A 408 20.52 7.41 19.78
C ALA A 408 20.42 6.12 20.62
N SER A 409 19.29 5.93 21.32
CA SER A 409 18.98 4.79 22.16
C SER A 409 17.91 3.90 21.51
N PRO A 410 17.86 2.60 21.83
CA PRO A 410 16.78 1.74 21.36
C PRO A 410 15.40 2.09 21.95
N GLU A 411 15.38 2.67 23.15
CA GLU A 411 14.19 3.30 23.74
C GLU A 411 14.17 4.77 23.33
N GLU A 412 13.07 5.20 22.72
CA GLU A 412 12.85 6.52 22.14
C GLU A 412 11.97 7.34 23.09
N PRO A 413 12.48 8.47 23.64
CA PRO A 413 11.68 9.34 24.50
C PRO A 413 10.32 9.74 23.92
N LEU A 414 10.22 9.98 22.61
CA LEU A 414 8.95 10.30 21.97
C LEU A 414 8.04 9.07 21.84
N GLY A 415 8.61 7.88 21.62
CA GLY A 415 7.86 6.64 21.62
C GLY A 415 7.20 6.34 22.96
N ASP A 416 7.94 6.59 24.05
CA ASP A 416 7.41 6.54 25.42
C ASP A 416 6.21 7.48 25.62
N LEU A 417 6.34 8.72 25.15
CA LEU A 417 5.29 9.73 25.28
C LEU A 417 4.04 9.34 24.48
N ILE A 418 4.20 8.80 23.28
CA ILE A 418 3.10 8.32 22.44
C ILE A 418 2.43 7.10 23.10
N ALA A 419 3.20 6.16 23.64
CA ALA A 419 2.64 5.02 24.36
C ALA A 419 1.87 5.47 25.61
N ASP A 420 2.31 6.51 26.32
CA ASP A 420 1.56 7.11 27.42
C ASP A 420 0.23 7.71 26.95
N ALA A 421 0.23 8.43 25.82
CA ALA A 421 -0.98 8.97 25.23
C ALA A 421 -1.96 7.87 24.80
N GLN A 422 -1.46 6.80 24.17
CA GLN A 422 -2.27 5.63 23.81
C GLN A 422 -2.87 4.94 25.05
N LEU A 423 -2.10 4.79 26.12
CA LEU A 423 -2.59 4.24 27.39
C LEU A 423 -3.68 5.12 28.01
N ALA A 424 -3.45 6.44 28.05
CA ALA A 424 -4.42 7.40 28.59
C ALA A 424 -5.73 7.37 27.80
N HIS A 425 -5.65 7.39 26.46
CA HIS A 425 -6.80 7.27 25.58
C HIS A 425 -7.51 5.93 25.73
N GLY A 426 -6.77 4.83 25.74
CA GLY A 426 -7.32 3.49 25.92
C GLY A 426 -8.11 3.34 27.23
N LYS A 427 -7.67 3.99 28.31
CA LYS A 427 -8.41 4.04 29.59
C LYS A 427 -9.75 4.77 29.50
N THR A 428 -9.92 5.69 28.56
CA THR A 428 -11.21 6.35 28.31
C THR A 428 -12.21 5.42 27.62
N LEU A 429 -11.72 4.49 26.80
CA LEU A 429 -12.53 3.49 26.09
C LEU A 429 -12.83 2.28 26.97
N ASP A 430 -11.82 1.79 27.69
CA ASP A 430 -11.93 0.71 28.67
C ASP A 430 -11.02 1.00 29.87
N PRO A 431 -11.58 1.30 31.06
CA PRO A 431 -10.81 1.56 32.27
C PRO A 431 -9.87 0.42 32.69
N LYS A 432 -10.05 -0.80 32.15
CA LYS A 432 -9.15 -1.95 32.40
C LYS A 432 -7.85 -1.89 31.60
N THR A 433 -7.72 -0.98 30.64
CA THR A 433 -6.49 -0.80 29.85
C THR A 433 -5.30 -0.57 30.76
N SER A 434 -4.33 -1.48 30.67
CA SER A 434 -3.29 -1.67 31.70
C SER A 434 -1.90 -1.27 31.23
N LEU A 435 -1.64 -1.38 29.92
CA LEU A 435 -0.39 -0.97 29.28
C LEU A 435 -0.64 -0.60 27.81
N ALA A 436 0.28 0.13 27.20
CA ALA A 436 0.31 0.36 25.77
C ALA A 436 1.69 0.08 25.17
N LEU A 437 1.71 -0.22 23.87
CA LEU A 437 2.92 -0.51 23.10
C LEU A 437 2.91 0.28 21.80
N MET A 438 4.03 0.94 21.51
CA MET A 438 4.24 1.67 20.27
C MET A 438 5.45 1.09 19.53
N ASN A 439 5.33 0.85 18.22
CA ASN A 439 6.47 0.39 17.42
C ASN A 439 7.36 1.58 17.04
N PRO A 440 8.70 1.39 16.97
CA PRO A 440 9.62 2.49 16.66
C PRO A 440 9.41 2.98 15.22
N GLY A 441 9.02 2.08 14.32
CA GLY A 441 8.65 2.42 12.95
C GLY A 441 7.44 3.35 12.85
N GLY A 442 6.57 3.40 13.87
CA GLY A 442 5.41 4.29 13.92
C GLY A 442 5.76 5.74 14.29
N VAL A 443 6.92 5.98 14.90
CA VAL A 443 7.40 7.31 15.29
C VAL A 443 8.27 7.87 14.16
N ARG A 444 7.82 8.94 13.49
CA ARG A 444 8.38 9.32 12.18
C ARG A 444 9.31 10.52 12.18
N SER A 445 9.23 11.32 13.23
CA SER A 445 10.04 12.49 13.45
C SER A 445 10.36 12.62 14.93
N ASP A 446 11.31 13.49 15.25
CA ASP A 446 11.44 14.06 16.58
C ASP A 446 10.41 15.17 16.76
N LEU A 447 10.12 15.54 18.01
CA LEU A 447 9.54 16.84 18.33
C LEU A 447 10.68 17.79 18.70
N VAL A 448 10.83 18.87 17.94
CA VAL A 448 11.95 19.81 18.09
C VAL A 448 11.46 21.04 18.85
N TYR A 449 12.23 21.47 19.85
CA TYR A 449 11.92 22.65 20.67
C TYR A 449 11.98 23.93 19.85
N LYS A 450 12.91 24.03 18.91
CA LYS A 450 12.98 25.18 18.02
C LYS A 450 11.74 25.22 17.11
N ALA A 451 11.08 26.37 17.06
CA ALA A 451 9.91 26.59 16.19
C ALA A 451 10.20 26.22 14.72
N SER A 452 9.26 25.53 14.09
CA SER A 452 9.23 25.26 12.65
C SER A 452 8.57 26.39 11.85
N GLY A 453 7.80 27.26 12.52
CA GLY A 453 7.13 28.41 11.93
C GLY A 453 7.06 29.62 12.87
N SER A 454 5.85 30.19 13.01
CA SER A 454 5.59 31.39 13.80
C SER A 454 4.99 31.11 15.19
N GLU A 455 4.83 29.83 15.54
CA GLU A 455 4.22 29.36 16.79
C GLU A 455 5.06 29.67 18.04
N GLY A 456 6.37 29.85 17.87
CA GLY A 456 7.31 30.10 18.96
C GLY A 456 7.96 28.82 19.51
N ASP A 457 9.15 28.96 20.09
CA ASP A 457 9.91 27.81 20.59
C ASP A 457 9.14 27.06 21.69
N GLY A 458 9.19 25.74 21.62
CA GLY A 458 8.56 24.80 22.54
C GLY A 458 7.08 24.57 22.25
N VAL A 459 6.47 25.25 21.28
CA VAL A 459 5.07 25.01 20.89
C VAL A 459 5.01 23.88 19.89
N VAL A 460 4.25 22.82 20.22
CA VAL A 460 3.95 21.73 19.30
C VAL A 460 2.66 22.08 18.57
N THR A 461 2.71 22.04 17.25
CA THR A 461 1.58 22.28 16.36
C THR A 461 0.92 20.98 15.91
N TYR A 462 -0.31 21.05 15.45
CA TYR A 462 -1.03 19.91 14.88
C TYR A 462 -0.21 19.26 13.74
N GLY A 463 0.40 20.06 12.87
CA GLY A 463 1.22 19.59 11.76
C GLY A 463 2.48 18.85 12.20
N GLU A 464 3.10 19.28 13.30
CA GLU A 464 4.24 18.56 13.91
C GLU A 464 3.79 17.24 14.54
N GLY A 465 2.68 17.24 15.26
CA GLY A 465 2.06 15.99 15.77
C GLY A 465 1.76 15.01 14.62
N PHE A 466 1.19 15.51 13.52
CA PHE A 466 0.93 14.71 12.32
C PHE A 466 2.24 14.17 11.72
N THR A 467 3.29 15.00 11.65
CA THR A 467 4.59 14.57 11.13
C THR A 467 5.20 13.45 11.97
N VAL A 468 4.90 13.41 13.27
CA VAL A 468 5.31 12.32 14.18
C VAL A 468 4.50 11.04 13.94
N GLN A 469 3.17 11.12 13.79
CA GLN A 469 2.27 9.98 13.54
C GLN A 469 1.43 10.17 12.25
N PRO A 470 2.02 9.96 11.04
CA PRO A 470 1.39 10.31 9.78
C PRO A 470 0.59 9.17 9.13
N PHE A 471 0.40 8.06 9.83
CA PHE A 471 -0.18 6.84 9.27
C PHE A 471 -1.68 6.71 9.49
N SER A 472 -2.28 7.66 10.22
CA SER A 472 -3.70 7.69 10.52
C SER A 472 -4.18 6.33 11.06
N ASN A 473 -3.40 5.76 11.99
CA ASN A 473 -3.83 4.54 12.65
C ASN A 473 -4.95 4.88 13.65
N THR A 474 -5.61 3.86 14.15
CA THR A 474 -6.45 3.97 15.35
C THR A 474 -5.74 3.39 16.57
N VAL A 475 -6.09 3.86 17.76
CA VAL A 475 -5.64 3.25 19.02
C VAL A 475 -6.55 2.08 19.35
N ASN A 476 -6.11 0.86 19.04
CA ASN A 476 -6.89 -0.35 19.27
C ASN A 476 -6.55 -0.99 20.61
N LEU A 477 -7.57 -1.61 21.21
CA LEU A 477 -7.45 -2.38 22.44
C LEU A 477 -7.67 -3.87 22.17
N ALA A 478 -6.83 -4.71 22.77
CA ALA A 478 -7.02 -6.15 22.74
C ALA A 478 -6.64 -6.80 24.07
N ASP A 479 -7.27 -7.94 24.36
CA ASP A 479 -6.93 -8.80 25.48
C ASP A 479 -5.80 -9.73 25.06
N LEU A 480 -4.66 -9.60 25.74
CA LEU A 480 -3.49 -10.45 25.57
C LEU A 480 -3.18 -11.18 26.86
N THR A 481 -2.86 -12.46 26.78
CA THR A 481 -2.26 -13.17 27.92
C THR A 481 -0.86 -12.63 28.21
N GLY A 482 -0.39 -12.75 29.45
CA GLY A 482 0.99 -12.38 29.78
C GLY A 482 2.02 -13.11 28.93
N ALA A 483 1.74 -14.37 28.57
CA ALA A 483 2.56 -15.14 27.63
C ALA A 483 2.64 -14.49 26.24
N GLN A 484 1.53 -13.95 25.72
CA GLN A 484 1.51 -13.22 24.45
C GLN A 484 2.26 -11.89 24.55
N VAL A 485 2.12 -11.15 25.67
CA VAL A 485 2.91 -9.92 25.90
C VAL A 485 4.41 -10.22 25.93
N ILE A 486 4.83 -11.26 26.64
CA ILE A 486 6.23 -11.72 26.68
C ILE A 486 6.71 -12.10 25.27
N THR A 487 5.89 -12.86 24.52
CA THR A 487 6.22 -13.27 23.15
C THR A 487 6.36 -12.06 22.23
N ALA A 488 5.49 -11.06 22.33
CA ALA A 488 5.59 -9.83 21.56
C ALA A 488 6.89 -9.07 21.85
N LEU A 489 7.28 -8.95 23.13
CA LEU A 489 8.57 -8.36 23.50
C LEU A 489 9.74 -9.18 22.95
N GLN A 490 9.66 -10.51 22.92
CA GLN A 490 10.70 -11.35 22.30
C GLN A 490 10.76 -11.21 20.77
N GLN A 491 9.62 -11.04 20.11
CA GLN A 491 9.51 -10.83 18.66
C GLN A 491 10.21 -9.55 18.20
N GLN A 492 10.42 -8.57 19.09
CA GLN A 492 11.12 -7.33 18.78
C GLN A 492 12.61 -7.55 18.43
N VAL A 493 13.18 -8.70 18.80
CA VAL A 493 14.61 -9.07 18.67
C VAL A 493 14.83 -10.49 18.13
N SER A 494 13.78 -11.13 17.63
CA SER A 494 13.83 -12.51 17.11
C SER A 494 13.04 -12.65 15.81
N GLY A 495 13.13 -13.82 15.17
CA GLY A 495 12.44 -14.07 13.90
C GLY A 495 12.85 -13.06 12.83
N SER A 496 11.86 -12.40 12.19
CA SER A 496 12.11 -11.37 11.18
C SER A 496 12.87 -10.15 11.70
N ASN A 497 12.88 -9.91 13.02
CA ASN A 497 13.52 -8.76 13.65
C ASN A 497 14.88 -9.09 14.26
N GLU A 498 15.39 -10.32 14.15
CA GLU A 498 16.69 -10.68 14.73
C GLU A 498 17.85 -9.88 14.11
N ALA A 499 17.85 -9.74 12.78
CA ALA A 499 18.86 -8.98 12.06
C ALA A 499 18.70 -7.46 12.19
N SER A 500 17.46 -6.99 12.38
CA SER A 500 17.15 -5.57 12.54
C SER A 500 16.05 -5.40 13.61
N PRO A 501 16.45 -5.32 14.89
CA PRO A 501 15.52 -5.18 16.00
C PRO A 501 14.53 -4.02 15.83
N LYS A 502 13.29 -4.25 16.24
CA LYS A 502 12.18 -3.28 16.25
C LYS A 502 11.76 -3.05 17.69
N ILE A 503 12.58 -2.36 18.47
CA ILE A 503 12.35 -2.23 19.91
C ILE A 503 11.04 -1.49 20.18
N LEU A 504 10.08 -2.17 20.81
CA LEU A 504 8.79 -1.62 21.21
C LEU A 504 8.99 -0.59 22.31
N GLN A 505 8.29 0.53 22.19
CA GLN A 505 8.29 1.65 23.13
C GLN A 505 7.12 1.42 24.11
N PRO A 506 7.40 1.11 25.38
CA PRO A 506 6.37 0.75 26.35
C PRO A 506 5.76 1.99 26.99
N SER A 507 4.47 1.95 27.34
CA SER A 507 3.87 2.99 28.19
C SER A 507 4.43 2.97 29.61
N ALA A 508 4.24 4.07 30.34
CA ALA A 508 4.58 4.18 31.75
C ALA A 508 3.99 3.00 32.55
N GLY A 509 4.83 2.40 33.38
CA GLY A 509 4.50 1.24 34.21
C GLY A 509 5.04 -0.08 33.69
N LEU A 510 5.25 -0.26 32.38
CA LEU A 510 5.91 -1.47 31.86
C LEU A 510 7.42 -1.25 31.80
N THR A 511 8.20 -2.10 32.47
CA THR A 511 9.65 -2.08 32.42
C THR A 511 10.24 -3.45 32.17
N TYR A 512 11.41 -3.52 31.53
CA TYR A 512 12.14 -4.78 31.31
C TYR A 512 13.62 -4.54 30.97
N THR A 513 14.41 -5.61 30.97
CA THR A 513 15.81 -5.62 30.55
C THR A 513 15.97 -6.25 29.17
N LEU A 514 16.67 -5.53 28.29
CA LEU A 514 17.12 -6.01 26.99
C LEU A 514 18.63 -6.25 27.02
N ASP A 515 19.03 -7.52 27.02
CA ASP A 515 20.40 -7.97 27.06
C ASP A 515 20.94 -8.23 25.65
N MET A 516 21.61 -7.22 25.09
CA MET A 516 22.14 -7.24 23.74
C MET A 516 23.36 -8.15 23.58
N THR A 517 23.90 -8.70 24.67
CA THR A 517 24.97 -9.73 24.62
C THR A 517 24.44 -11.10 24.20
N LYS A 518 23.13 -11.31 24.29
CA LYS A 518 22.43 -12.55 23.89
C LYS A 518 21.96 -12.50 22.43
N THR A 519 21.35 -13.58 21.95
CA THR A 519 20.82 -13.71 20.58
C THR A 519 19.32 -14.03 20.58
N GLY A 520 18.64 -13.65 19.51
CA GLY A 520 17.21 -13.87 19.33
C GLY A 520 16.36 -13.45 20.53
N ALA A 521 15.35 -14.28 20.85
CA ALA A 521 14.40 -14.04 21.92
C ALA A 521 15.05 -13.96 23.31
N ALA A 522 16.23 -14.58 23.51
CA ALA A 522 16.94 -14.57 24.79
C ALA A 522 17.48 -13.18 25.15
N ARG A 523 17.51 -12.23 24.20
CA ARG A 523 17.80 -10.82 24.48
C ARG A 523 16.78 -10.19 25.42
N VAL A 524 15.55 -10.69 25.48
CA VAL A 524 14.59 -10.24 26.50
C VAL A 524 14.78 -11.07 27.77
N VAL A 525 15.18 -10.41 28.87
CA VAL A 525 15.29 -11.07 30.17
C VAL A 525 13.89 -11.19 30.77
N VAL A 526 13.21 -12.31 30.52
CA VAL A 526 11.79 -12.50 30.87
C VAL A 526 11.50 -12.22 32.36
N ASP A 527 12.37 -12.67 33.26
CA ASP A 527 12.19 -12.48 34.71
C ASP A 527 12.31 -11.02 35.16
N SER A 528 12.77 -10.11 34.29
CA SER A 528 12.86 -8.67 34.56
C SER A 528 11.59 -7.90 34.17
N ILE A 529 10.65 -8.53 33.45
CA ILE A 529 9.46 -7.82 32.94
C ILE A 529 8.53 -7.50 34.11
N ARG A 530 8.23 -6.22 34.29
CA ARG A 530 7.37 -5.71 35.36
C ARG A 530 6.31 -4.78 34.80
N LEU A 531 5.07 -4.92 35.24
CA LEU A 531 4.00 -3.93 35.06
C LEU A 531 3.66 -3.32 36.42
N ASN A 532 3.83 -2.00 36.54
CA ASN A 532 3.69 -1.24 37.78
C ASN A 532 4.47 -1.87 38.95
N GLY A 533 5.69 -2.35 38.68
CA GLY A 533 6.57 -3.00 39.65
C GLY A 533 6.23 -4.47 39.97
N THR A 534 5.15 -5.02 39.42
CA THR A 534 4.74 -6.42 39.61
C THR A 534 5.17 -7.26 38.41
N ALA A 535 5.69 -8.48 38.64
CA ALA A 535 6.02 -9.39 37.53
C ALA A 535 4.79 -9.66 36.64
N ILE A 536 4.99 -9.67 35.32
CA ILE A 536 3.95 -10.16 34.40
C ILE A 536 3.70 -11.62 34.72
N ASP A 537 2.44 -11.97 34.97
CA ASP A 537 1.98 -13.34 35.10
C ASP A 537 1.64 -13.87 33.70
N PRO A 538 2.34 -14.91 33.19
CA PRO A 538 2.07 -15.46 31.88
C PRO A 538 0.62 -15.94 31.66
N ALA A 539 -0.08 -16.33 32.73
CA ALA A 539 -1.45 -16.83 32.68
C ALA A 539 -2.51 -15.71 32.82
N ALA A 540 -2.13 -14.54 33.33
CA ALA A 540 -3.05 -13.42 33.46
C ALA A 540 -3.38 -12.79 32.10
N THR A 541 -4.52 -12.10 32.02
CA THR A 541 -4.94 -11.34 30.83
C THR A 541 -4.76 -9.86 31.08
N TYR A 542 -4.20 -9.17 30.11
CA TYR A 542 -3.93 -7.74 30.12
C TYR A 542 -4.67 -7.08 28.96
N ARG A 543 -5.41 -6.01 29.27
CA ARG A 543 -5.99 -5.13 28.24
C ARG A 543 -4.88 -4.20 27.76
N VAL A 544 -4.51 -4.30 26.49
CA VAL A 544 -3.36 -3.60 25.90
C VAL A 544 -3.81 -2.65 24.81
N ALA A 545 -3.38 -1.39 24.88
CA ALA A 545 -3.54 -0.41 23.81
C ALA A 545 -2.34 -0.43 22.85
N MET A 546 -2.59 -0.30 21.56
CA MET A 546 -1.56 -0.18 20.53
C MET A 546 -2.15 0.45 19.26
N ASN A 547 -1.32 0.93 18.35
CA ASN A 547 -1.83 1.35 17.04
C ASN A 547 -2.41 0.14 16.27
N SER A 548 -3.35 0.38 15.36
CA SER A 548 -4.01 -0.65 14.55
C SER A 548 -3.02 -1.52 13.75
N PHE A 549 -1.91 -0.96 13.28
CA PHE A 549 -0.84 -1.69 12.62
C PHE A 549 -0.24 -2.80 13.51
N LEU A 550 0.09 -2.50 14.77
CA LEU A 550 0.54 -3.50 15.74
C LEU A 550 -0.56 -4.48 16.13
N ALA A 551 -1.81 -4.00 16.27
CA ALA A 551 -2.95 -4.86 16.58
C ALA A 551 -3.23 -5.89 15.47
N GLY A 552 -2.84 -5.61 14.23
CA GLY A 552 -2.86 -6.57 13.11
C GLY A 552 -1.64 -7.49 13.04
N GLY A 553 -0.67 -7.36 13.95
CA GLY A 553 0.57 -8.13 13.95
C GLY A 553 1.67 -7.58 13.02
N GLY A 554 1.58 -6.30 12.64
CA GLY A 554 2.59 -5.59 11.85
C GLY A 554 4.00 -5.64 12.46
N ASP A 555 5.03 -5.26 11.70
CA ASP A 555 6.45 -5.31 12.10
C ASP A 555 6.94 -6.68 12.62
N GLY A 556 6.26 -7.77 12.27
CA GLY A 556 6.61 -9.13 12.72
C GLY A 556 6.10 -9.48 14.12
N PHE A 557 5.18 -8.68 14.68
CA PHE A 557 4.60 -8.90 16.01
C PHE A 557 3.36 -9.81 15.98
N ALA A 558 3.51 -11.01 15.42
CA ALA A 558 2.39 -11.94 15.25
C ALA A 558 1.62 -12.26 16.56
N ALA A 559 2.27 -12.15 17.73
CA ALA A 559 1.60 -12.37 19.02
C ALA A 559 0.57 -11.27 19.33
N LEU A 560 0.81 -10.03 18.90
CA LEU A 560 -0.13 -8.92 19.09
C LEU A 560 -1.38 -9.10 18.21
N GLY A 561 -1.21 -9.64 17.00
CA GLY A 561 -2.30 -9.99 16.08
C GLY A 561 -3.23 -11.11 16.55
N GLN A 562 -2.89 -11.79 17.65
CA GLN A 562 -3.70 -12.87 18.24
C GLN A 562 -4.52 -12.41 19.46
N GLY A 563 -4.60 -11.10 19.68
CA GLY A 563 -5.40 -10.51 20.75
C GLY A 563 -6.87 -10.84 20.63
N LYS A 564 -7.55 -10.99 21.76
CA LYS A 564 -9.00 -11.27 21.82
C LYS A 564 -9.78 -10.01 22.18
N ASN A 565 -11.09 -10.04 21.96
CA ASN A 565 -12.01 -8.94 22.28
C ASN A 565 -11.52 -7.59 21.73
N PRO A 566 -11.21 -7.50 20.42
CA PRO A 566 -10.71 -6.26 19.84
C PRO A 566 -11.72 -5.14 20.04
N LEU A 567 -11.22 -3.94 20.34
CA LEU A 567 -11.99 -2.71 20.33
C LEU A 567 -11.21 -1.69 19.51
N VAL A 568 -11.83 -1.19 18.44
CA VAL A 568 -11.26 -0.14 17.59
C VAL A 568 -11.50 1.21 18.25
N GLY A 569 -10.42 1.91 18.60
CA GLY A 569 -10.51 3.26 19.16
C GLY A 569 -10.52 4.34 18.07
N SER A 570 -10.36 5.58 18.50
CA SER A 570 -10.20 6.72 17.57
C SER A 570 -8.79 6.83 16.99
N ASP A 571 -8.64 7.74 16.04
CA ASP A 571 -7.38 8.20 15.44
C ASP A 571 -6.26 8.42 16.48
N ASP A 572 -5.07 7.90 16.18
CA ASP A 572 -3.92 7.87 17.08
C ASP A 572 -3.23 9.23 17.21
N LEU A 573 -3.21 10.03 16.14
CA LEU A 573 -2.77 11.42 16.20
C LEU A 573 -3.70 12.25 17.09
N LYS A 574 -5.02 12.09 16.97
CA LYS A 574 -5.98 12.77 17.84
C LYS A 574 -5.73 12.40 19.30
N ALA A 575 -5.56 11.12 19.60
CA ALA A 575 -5.25 10.67 20.95
C ALA A 575 -3.95 11.31 21.50
N PHE A 576 -2.93 11.43 20.65
CA PHE A 576 -1.68 12.10 21.01
C PHE A 576 -1.85 13.61 21.23
N ASN A 577 -2.52 14.31 20.31
CA ASN A 577 -2.78 15.75 20.41
C ASN A 577 -3.65 16.10 21.62
N ASP A 578 -4.69 15.30 21.92
CA ASP A 578 -5.52 15.46 23.10
C ASP A 578 -4.68 15.30 24.38
N TYR A 579 -3.78 14.31 24.41
CA TYR A 579 -2.88 14.08 25.53
C TYR A 579 -1.92 15.26 25.73
N LEU A 580 -1.27 15.74 24.67
CA LEU A 580 -0.40 16.91 24.73
C LEU A 580 -1.16 18.15 25.24
N THR A 581 -2.36 18.39 24.72
CA THR A 581 -3.21 19.52 25.11
C THR A 581 -3.60 19.44 26.59
N ALA A 582 -3.94 18.25 27.07
CA ALA A 582 -4.36 18.04 28.45
C ALA A 582 -3.21 18.08 29.47
N ASN A 583 -1.98 17.75 29.05
CA ASN A 583 -0.84 17.53 29.95
C ASN A 583 0.31 18.55 29.77
N SER A 584 0.12 19.58 28.96
CA SER A 584 1.14 20.61 28.76
C SER A 584 0.54 22.02 28.70
N SER A 585 1.36 23.01 29.06
CA SER A 585 1.08 24.43 28.85
C SER A 585 2.39 25.18 28.73
N ALA A 586 2.36 26.43 28.27
CA ALA A 586 3.56 27.27 28.24
C ALA A 586 4.26 27.41 29.62
N ALA A 587 3.50 27.35 30.72
CA ALA A 587 4.03 27.42 32.09
C ALA A 587 4.49 26.05 32.65
N SER A 588 4.02 24.96 32.06
CA SER A 588 4.35 23.59 32.45
C SER A 588 4.49 22.72 31.20
N PRO A 589 5.54 22.95 30.40
CA PRO A 589 5.79 22.16 29.19
C PRO A 589 6.18 20.72 29.54
N ILE A 590 5.90 19.78 28.65
CA ILE A 590 6.33 18.38 28.78
C ILE A 590 7.85 18.31 28.62
N ALA A 591 8.51 17.76 29.62
CA ALA A 591 9.92 17.42 29.52
C ALA A 591 10.11 16.12 28.72
N PRO A 592 11.24 15.94 27.99
CA PRO A 592 11.53 14.69 27.32
C PRO A 592 11.50 13.51 28.32
N PRO A 593 10.78 12.42 28.02
CA PRO A 593 10.87 11.21 28.83
C PRO A 593 12.31 10.72 28.96
N LYS A 594 12.64 10.09 30.09
CA LYS A 594 14.01 9.71 30.42
C LYS A 594 14.53 8.50 29.63
N ALA A 595 13.64 7.77 28.94
CA ALA A 595 13.94 6.48 28.32
C ALA A 595 14.61 5.51 29.32
N ASP A 596 13.92 5.28 30.45
CA ASP A 596 14.36 4.42 31.55
C ASP A 596 13.42 3.23 31.81
N ARG A 597 12.51 2.93 30.87
CA ARG A 597 11.59 1.79 30.92
C ARG A 597 12.27 0.51 30.42
N ILE A 598 13.27 0.63 29.54
CA ILE A 598 14.06 -0.47 28.99
C ILE A 598 15.51 -0.36 29.46
N THR A 599 15.92 -1.27 30.34
CA THR A 599 17.33 -1.38 30.73
C THR A 599 18.12 -2.13 29.65
N ILE A 600 19.06 -1.46 28.98
CA ILE A 600 19.92 -2.09 27.96
C ILE A 600 21.23 -2.59 28.58
N VAL A 601 21.49 -3.90 28.48
CA VAL A 601 22.82 -4.49 28.74
C VAL A 601 23.56 -4.63 27.42
N LYS A 602 24.81 -4.19 27.36
CA LYS A 602 25.65 -4.19 26.15
C LYS A 602 26.93 -4.97 26.35
#